data_AF-V5G6E6-F1
#
_entry.id   AF-V5G6E6-F1
#
_cell.length_a   1.000
_cell.length_b   1.000
_cell.length_c   1.000
_cell.angle_alpha   90.00
_cell.angle_beta   90.00
_cell.angle_gamma   90.00
#
_symmetry.space_group_name_H-M   'P 1'
#
loop_
_entity.id
_entity.type
_entity.pdbx_description
1 polymer ?
#
loop_
_entity_poly.entity_id
_entity_poly.type
_entity_poly.pdbx_seq_one_letter_code
_entity_poly.pdbx_strand_id
1 'polypeptide(L)'
;FIPSNENCLPPTVIVSKTDISYSDCPNGPSTVEILKNEQLTFALQVNLYVHLKIVNMSCCINKTAWCFSTEGMINVGQDEIVILLEYIDEESFVPKDVFYHINNVHNDAVKGTSVKELGLSLHNTSNFLDSKNHAGFVYIKPTFQCLE
;
A
#
# COMPACT_ATOMS: atom_id res chain seq x y z
N PHE A 1 8.45 9.84 4.87
CA PHE A 1 9.08 9.76 3.54
C PHE A 1 8.11 9.94 2.38
N ILE A 2 6.80 10.12 2.62
CA ILE A 2 5.83 10.37 1.55
C ILE A 2 5.93 11.84 1.11
N PRO A 3 6.26 12.16 -0.15
CA PRO A 3 6.39 13.54 -0.61
C PRO A 3 5.03 14.23 -0.70
N SER A 4 4.95 15.54 -0.47
CA SER A 4 3.69 16.29 -0.64
C SER A 4 3.26 16.43 -2.11
N ASN A 5 4.18 16.33 -3.07
CA ASN A 5 3.90 16.41 -4.50
C ASN A 5 3.19 15.14 -4.99
N GLU A 6 2.00 15.27 -5.58
CA GLU A 6 1.18 14.15 -6.10
C GLU A 6 1.89 13.33 -7.18
N ASN A 7 2.77 13.97 -7.96
CA ASN A 7 3.56 13.33 -9.03
C ASN A 7 4.79 12.56 -8.52
N CYS A 8 5.00 12.48 -7.21
CA CYS A 8 6.10 11.75 -6.60
C CYS A 8 5.56 10.70 -5.64
N LEU A 9 6.08 9.48 -5.73
CA LEU A 9 5.81 8.41 -4.79
C LEU A 9 6.80 8.47 -3.61
N PRO A 10 6.54 7.73 -2.51
CA PRO A 10 7.59 7.46 -1.53
C PRO A 10 8.86 6.93 -2.22
N PRO A 11 10.04 7.11 -1.62
CA PRO A 11 11.26 6.56 -2.21
C PRO A 11 11.18 5.04 -2.26
N THR A 12 11.64 4.46 -3.36
CA THR A 12 11.87 3.02 -3.42
C THR A 12 13.12 2.66 -2.61
N VAL A 13 13.14 1.46 -2.07
CA VAL A 13 14.24 0.97 -1.24
C VAL A 13 14.77 -0.36 -1.77
N ILE A 14 16.09 -0.49 -1.79
CA ILE A 14 16.79 -1.74 -2.05
C ILE A 14 17.63 -2.06 -0.81
N VAL A 15 17.31 -3.18 -0.17
CA VAL A 15 18.04 -3.67 1.00
C VAL A 15 19.08 -4.69 0.53
N SER A 16 20.35 -4.32 0.63
CA SER A 16 21.49 -5.21 0.42
C SER A 16 22.01 -5.70 1.77
N LYS A 17 22.88 -6.72 1.79
CA LYS A 17 23.44 -7.30 3.02
C LYS A 17 24.16 -6.30 3.93
N THR A 18 24.67 -5.19 3.38
CA THR A 18 25.46 -4.19 4.09
C THR A 18 24.81 -2.82 4.13
N ASP A 19 23.91 -2.52 3.19
CA ASP A 19 23.48 -1.15 2.92
C ASP A 19 22.00 -1.09 2.51
N ILE A 20 21.36 0.02 2.86
CA ILE A 20 20.01 0.36 2.44
C ILE A 20 20.12 1.57 1.53
N SER A 21 19.71 1.43 0.26
CA SER A 21 19.68 2.54 -0.69
C SER A 21 18.24 2.98 -0.96
N TYR A 22 18.05 4.30 -0.99
CA TYR A 22 16.77 4.94 -1.32
C TYR A 22 16.89 5.61 -2.68
N SER A 23 15.85 5.50 -3.50
CA SER A 23 15.78 6.14 -4.81
C SER A 23 14.45 6.87 -4.98
N ASP A 24 14.50 8.08 -5.52
CA ASP A 24 13.29 8.83 -5.84
C ASP A 24 12.48 8.09 -6.91
N CYS A 25 11.16 8.10 -6.75
CA CYS A 25 10.26 7.41 -7.66
C CYS A 25 9.16 8.35 -8.16
N PRO A 26 9.08 8.63 -9.47
CA PRO A 26 7.99 9.42 -10.02
C PRO A 26 6.69 8.61 -10.02
N ASN A 27 5.56 9.29 -9.84
CA ASN A 27 4.24 8.72 -10.04
C ASN A 27 3.83 8.95 -11.49
N GLY A 28 3.88 7.92 -12.33
CA GLY A 28 3.51 8.04 -13.73
C GLY A 28 3.53 6.71 -14.49
N PRO A 29 3.22 6.74 -15.80
CA PRO A 29 2.98 5.53 -16.59
C PRO A 29 4.16 4.55 -16.60
N SER A 30 5.39 5.07 -16.60
CA SER A 30 6.60 4.24 -16.55
C SER A 30 6.68 3.39 -15.28
N THR A 31 6.26 3.94 -14.15
CA THR A 31 6.27 3.24 -12.86
C THR A 31 5.20 2.16 -12.83
N VAL A 32 4.02 2.46 -13.39
CA VAL A 32 2.95 1.47 -13.56
C VAL A 32 3.43 0.30 -14.44
N GLU A 33 4.14 0.59 -15.54
CA GLU A 33 4.65 -0.44 -16.43
C GLU A 33 5.70 -1.35 -15.76
N ILE A 34 6.55 -0.79 -14.90
CA ILE A 34 7.44 -1.59 -14.05
C ILE A 34 6.62 -2.47 -13.11
N LEU A 35 5.61 -1.92 -12.43
CA LEU A 35 4.77 -2.62 -11.46
C LEU A 35 3.90 -3.75 -12.05
N LYS A 36 3.66 -3.74 -13.36
CA LYS A 36 3.01 -4.87 -14.08
C LYS A 36 3.89 -6.10 -14.14
N ASN A 37 5.22 -5.93 -14.14
CA ASN A 37 6.18 -7.00 -14.34
C ASN A 37 6.96 -7.33 -13.06
N GLU A 38 7.18 -6.33 -12.21
CA GLU A 38 8.05 -6.39 -11.06
C GLU A 38 7.38 -5.83 -9.81
N GLN A 39 7.88 -6.22 -8.63
CA GLN A 39 7.49 -5.65 -7.36
C GLN A 39 8.46 -4.53 -6.99
N LEU A 40 7.92 -3.40 -6.55
CA LEU A 40 8.72 -2.31 -5.97
C LEU A 40 8.45 -2.23 -4.46
N THR A 41 9.51 -2.00 -3.68
CA THR A 41 9.39 -1.74 -2.23
C THR A 41 9.53 -0.25 -1.98
N PHE A 42 8.52 0.34 -1.35
CA PHE A 42 8.43 1.76 -1.02
C PHE A 42 8.66 1.98 0.48
N ALA A 43 9.49 2.93 0.85
CA ALA A 43 9.70 3.29 2.26
C ALA A 43 8.79 4.43 2.68
N LEU A 44 7.90 4.20 3.64
CA LEU A 44 7.03 5.23 4.21
C LEU A 44 7.67 5.92 5.40
N GLN A 45 8.41 5.13 6.19
CA GLN A 45 9.23 5.53 7.34
C GLN A 45 10.52 4.71 7.35
N VAL A 46 11.39 4.91 8.34
CA VAL A 46 12.64 4.13 8.48
C VAL A 46 12.37 2.65 8.74
N ASN A 47 11.28 2.34 9.46
CA ASN A 47 10.92 0.97 9.86
C ASN A 47 9.57 0.51 9.28
N LEU A 48 9.07 1.17 8.24
CA LEU A 48 7.81 0.83 7.59
C LEU A 48 7.97 0.89 6.08
N TYR A 49 7.82 -0.28 5.47
CA TYR A 49 7.89 -0.48 4.03
C TYR A 49 6.55 -0.99 3.49
N VAL A 50 6.32 -0.74 2.21
CA VAL A 50 5.18 -1.25 1.46
C VAL A 50 5.68 -1.86 0.17
N HIS A 51 5.47 -3.15 -0.01
CA HIS A 51 5.67 -3.81 -1.28
C HIS A 51 4.43 -3.61 -2.14
N LEU A 52 4.65 -3.11 -3.34
CA LEU A 52 3.62 -2.86 -4.33
C LEU A 52 3.90 -3.67 -5.59
N LYS A 53 2.89 -4.37 -6.08
CA LYS A 53 2.89 -5.06 -7.37
C LYS A 53 1.48 -5.08 -7.95
N ILE A 54 1.36 -5.12 -9.27
CA ILE A 54 0.09 -5.44 -9.94
C ILE A 54 -0.03 -6.96 -10.06
N VAL A 55 -1.10 -7.53 -9.51
CA VAL A 55 -1.36 -8.98 -9.49
C VAL A 55 -2.59 -9.32 -10.35
N ASN A 56 -2.53 -10.46 -11.03
CA ASN A 56 -3.63 -10.98 -11.83
C ASN A 56 -4.31 -12.12 -11.08
N MET A 57 -5.58 -11.94 -10.72
CA MET A 57 -6.39 -12.91 -9.97
C MET A 57 -7.35 -13.69 -10.89
N SER A 58 -6.87 -14.08 -12.07
CA SER A 58 -7.65 -14.82 -13.08
C SER A 58 -8.17 -16.17 -12.61
N CYS A 59 -7.53 -16.81 -11.64
CA CYS A 59 -7.98 -18.09 -11.07
C CYS A 59 -9.40 -18.05 -10.49
N CYS A 60 -9.81 -16.88 -9.98
CA CYS A 60 -10.80 -16.83 -8.91
C CYS A 60 -11.82 -15.70 -9.08
N ILE A 61 -11.35 -14.51 -9.46
CA ILE A 61 -12.19 -13.31 -9.56
C ILE A 61 -12.10 -12.68 -10.97
N ASN A 62 -11.15 -13.12 -11.80
CA ASN A 62 -10.90 -12.59 -13.14
C ASN A 62 -10.72 -11.06 -13.17
N LYS A 63 -9.90 -10.59 -12.22
CA LYS A 63 -9.58 -9.18 -12.03
C LYS A 63 -8.07 -8.99 -11.88
N THR A 64 -7.61 -7.80 -12.22
CA THR A 64 -6.27 -7.33 -11.92
C THR A 64 -6.35 -6.37 -10.73
N ALA A 65 -5.37 -6.35 -9.85
CA ALA A 65 -5.36 -5.48 -8.68
C ALA A 65 -3.97 -4.95 -8.36
N TRP A 66 -3.93 -3.74 -7.80
CA TRP A 66 -2.80 -3.29 -7.00
C TRP A 66 -2.77 -4.07 -5.69
N CYS A 67 -1.65 -4.74 -5.43
CA CYS A 67 -1.40 -5.41 -4.17
C CYS A 67 -0.39 -4.59 -3.36
N PHE A 68 -0.87 -3.94 -2.30
CA PHE A 68 -0.05 -3.28 -1.29
C PHE A 68 0.09 -4.23 -0.09
N SER A 69 1.31 -4.62 0.25
CA SER A 69 1.60 -5.41 1.46
C SER A 69 2.63 -4.71 2.32
N THR A 70 2.37 -4.63 3.63
CA THR A 70 3.26 -3.93 4.55
C THR A 70 4.37 -4.84 5.09
N GLU A 71 5.50 -4.22 5.40
CA GLU A 71 6.57 -4.82 6.21
C GLU A 71 6.98 -3.80 7.29
N GLY A 72 6.89 -4.21 8.56
CA GLY A 72 7.35 -3.43 9.71
C GLY A 72 6.23 -2.97 10.66
N MET A 73 4.97 -3.27 10.36
CA MET A 73 3.84 -3.00 11.28
C MET A 73 3.99 -3.77 12.61
N ILE A 74 4.63 -4.94 12.57
CA ILE A 74 4.88 -5.73 13.79
C ILE A 74 5.67 -4.97 14.85
N ASN A 75 6.52 -4.02 14.45
CA ASN A 75 7.33 -3.20 15.36
C ASN A 75 6.48 -2.29 16.25
N VAL A 76 5.23 -2.03 15.86
CA VAL A 76 4.28 -1.18 16.59
C VAL A 76 3.07 -1.97 17.10
N GLY A 77 3.16 -3.31 17.13
CA GLY A 77 2.10 -4.18 17.63
C GLY A 77 0.88 -4.28 16.71
N GLN A 78 1.05 -4.01 15.42
CA GLN A 78 0.01 -4.11 14.39
C GLN A 78 0.29 -5.34 13.50
N ASP A 79 -0.73 -6.15 13.24
CA ASP A 79 -0.64 -7.22 12.23
C ASP A 79 -0.33 -6.58 10.86
N GLU A 80 0.54 -7.19 10.06
CA GLU A 80 0.81 -6.71 8.70
C GLU A 80 -0.49 -6.67 7.87
N ILE A 81 -0.59 -5.66 7.02
CA ILE A 81 -1.80 -5.33 6.27
C ILE A 81 -1.55 -5.60 4.79
N VAL A 82 -2.54 -6.21 4.15
CA VAL A 82 -2.61 -6.33 2.69
C VAL A 82 -3.85 -5.56 2.21
N ILE A 83 -3.67 -4.66 1.25
CA ILE A 83 -4.75 -3.96 0.55
C ILE A 83 -4.69 -4.38 -0.92
N LEU A 84 -5.76 -5.05 -1.36
CA LEU A 84 -6.04 -5.31 -2.77
C LEU A 84 -7.00 -4.25 -3.29
N LEU A 85 -6.54 -3.42 -4.21
CA LEU A 85 -7.36 -2.41 -4.87
C LEU A 85 -7.49 -2.77 -6.35
N GLU A 86 -8.71 -2.87 -6.86
CA GLU A 86 -8.96 -3.20 -8.28
C GLU A 86 -8.17 -2.25 -9.19
N TYR A 87 -7.39 -2.84 -10.10
CA TYR A 87 -6.70 -2.11 -11.15
C TYR A 87 -7.67 -1.94 -12.31
N ILE A 88 -7.96 -0.69 -12.66
CA ILE A 88 -8.83 -0.36 -13.78
C ILE A 88 -7.94 -0.12 -15.00
N ASP A 89 -8.30 -0.73 -16.13
CA ASP A 89 -7.59 -0.51 -17.40
C ASP A 89 -7.50 0.99 -17.69
N GLU A 90 -6.32 1.45 -18.13
CA GLU A 90 -5.94 2.87 -18.33
C GLU A 90 -5.39 3.63 -17.11
N GLU A 91 -5.34 3.02 -15.92
CA GLU A 91 -4.67 3.66 -14.77
C GLU A 91 -3.18 3.90 -15.05
N SER A 92 -2.82 5.18 -15.03
CA SER A 92 -1.49 5.69 -15.39
C SER A 92 -0.66 6.10 -14.16
N PHE A 93 -1.22 5.97 -12.97
CA PHE A 93 -0.63 6.42 -11.71
C PHE A 93 -0.92 5.42 -10.61
N VAL A 94 0.02 5.30 -9.66
CA VAL A 94 -0.16 4.50 -8.45
C VAL A 94 -1.10 5.26 -7.51
N PRO A 95 -2.09 4.58 -6.88
CA PRO A 95 -3.03 5.21 -5.94
C PRO A 95 -2.33 5.57 -4.62
N LYS A 96 -1.74 6.77 -4.62
CA LYS A 96 -0.86 7.26 -3.55
C LYS A 96 -1.56 7.39 -2.19
N ASP A 97 -2.87 7.61 -2.19
CA ASP A 97 -3.71 7.67 -0.99
C ASP A 97 -3.54 6.45 -0.09
N VAL A 98 -3.32 5.27 -0.67
CA VAL A 98 -3.11 4.02 0.08
C VAL A 98 -1.85 4.10 0.95
N PHE A 99 -0.77 4.73 0.47
CA PHE A 99 0.44 4.93 1.28
C PHE A 99 0.18 5.84 2.47
N TYR A 100 -0.59 6.92 2.28
CA TYR A 100 -0.96 7.81 3.38
C TYR A 100 -1.83 7.07 4.41
N HIS A 101 -2.78 6.27 3.96
CA HIS A 101 -3.64 5.47 4.82
C HIS A 101 -2.84 4.47 5.67
N ILE A 102 -1.96 3.69 5.03
CA ILE A 102 -1.06 2.75 5.72
C ILE A 102 -0.21 3.47 6.77
N ASN A 103 0.38 4.63 6.42
CA ASN A 103 1.17 5.42 7.34
C ASN A 103 0.34 5.94 8.54
N ASN A 104 -0.93 6.31 8.32
CA ASN A 104 -1.83 6.71 9.40
C ASN A 104 -2.14 5.55 10.34
N VAL A 105 -2.45 4.36 9.81
CA VAL A 105 -2.69 3.16 10.61
C VAL A 105 -1.48 2.81 11.46
N HIS A 106 -0.27 2.88 10.89
CA HIS A 106 0.97 2.71 11.64
C HIS A 106 1.09 3.74 12.78
N ASN A 107 0.86 5.03 12.50
CA ASN A 107 0.96 6.07 13.51
C ASN A 107 -0.07 5.95 14.62
N ASP A 108 -1.24 5.39 14.34
CA ASP A 108 -2.26 5.11 15.36
C ASP A 108 -1.88 3.88 16.20
N ALA A 109 -1.28 2.85 15.59
CA ALA A 109 -0.71 1.72 16.31
C ALA A 109 0.42 2.14 17.26
N VAL A 110 1.30 3.06 16.84
CA VAL A 110 2.33 3.68 17.72
C VAL A 110 1.70 4.30 18.98
N LYS A 111 0.49 4.86 18.87
CA LYS A 111 -0.25 5.46 20.00
C LYS A 111 -1.05 4.44 20.81
N GLY A 112 -0.97 3.15 20.47
CA GLY A 112 -1.69 2.05 21.12
C GLY A 112 -3.02 1.68 20.48
N THR A 113 -3.36 2.26 19.32
CA THR A 113 -4.61 1.99 18.59
C THR A 113 -4.33 1.10 17.37
N SER A 114 -4.29 -0.21 17.59
CA SER A 114 -4.14 -1.20 16.51
C SER A 114 -5.50 -1.58 15.88
N VAL A 115 -5.54 -1.81 14.57
CA VAL A 115 -6.68 -2.47 13.90
C VAL A 115 -6.57 -3.98 14.01
N LYS A 116 -7.73 -4.65 14.15
CA LYS A 116 -7.85 -6.09 14.36
C LYS A 116 -8.87 -6.68 13.38
N GLU A 117 -9.10 -7.98 13.47
CA GLU A 117 -10.18 -8.66 12.75
C GLU A 117 -11.53 -7.95 12.91
N LEU A 118 -12.20 -7.69 11.79
CA LEU A 118 -13.44 -6.91 11.66
C LEU A 118 -13.32 -5.46 12.17
N GLY A 119 -12.10 -4.97 12.39
CA GLY A 119 -11.83 -3.58 12.77
C GLY A 119 -11.99 -2.62 11.59
N LEU A 120 -12.12 -1.34 11.91
CA LEU A 120 -12.27 -0.24 10.94
C LEU A 120 -11.13 0.76 11.13
N SER A 121 -10.62 1.29 10.01
CA SER A 121 -9.80 2.51 10.00
C SER A 121 -10.41 3.50 9.03
N LEU A 122 -10.53 4.76 9.45
CA LEU A 122 -11.01 5.85 8.61
C LEU A 122 -9.83 6.62 8.03
N HIS A 123 -9.96 7.13 6.80
CA HIS A 123 -8.98 8.09 6.28
C HIS A 123 -9.25 9.49 6.89
N ASN A 124 -8.24 10.34 6.91
CA ASN A 124 -8.29 11.68 7.54
C ASN A 124 -8.39 12.84 6.52
N THR A 125 -8.73 12.53 5.27
CA THR A 125 -8.84 13.47 4.15
C THR A 125 -10.31 13.71 3.78
N SER A 126 -10.59 14.76 3.00
CA SER A 126 -11.95 15.03 2.49
C SER A 126 -12.35 14.16 1.29
N ASN A 127 -11.37 13.52 0.66
CA ASN A 127 -11.52 12.64 -0.50
C ASN A 127 -10.51 11.49 -0.36
N PHE A 128 -10.89 10.27 -0.74
CA PHE A 128 -9.99 9.12 -0.72
C PHE A 128 -10.22 8.27 -1.97
N LEU A 129 -9.17 8.01 -2.73
CA LEU A 129 -9.27 7.37 -4.06
C LEU A 129 -10.32 8.09 -4.91
N ASP A 130 -10.17 9.42 -5.00
CA ASP A 130 -11.02 10.36 -5.75
C ASP A 130 -12.52 10.39 -5.40
N SER A 131 -12.95 9.74 -4.31
CA SER A 131 -14.35 9.71 -3.89
C SER A 131 -14.57 10.15 -2.44
N LYS A 132 -15.57 11.00 -2.24
CA LYS A 132 -16.02 11.47 -0.91
C LYS A 132 -16.84 10.41 -0.17
N ASN A 133 -17.25 9.37 -0.88
CA ASN A 133 -18.06 8.28 -0.34
C ASN A 133 -17.21 7.12 0.16
N HIS A 134 -15.91 7.10 -0.15
CA HIS A 134 -14.98 6.20 0.52
C HIS A 134 -14.72 6.77 1.91
N ALA A 135 -14.86 5.95 2.94
CA ALA A 135 -14.65 6.35 4.34
C ALA A 135 -13.42 5.69 4.98
N GLY A 136 -12.97 4.56 4.42
CA GLY A 136 -11.83 3.82 4.93
C GLY A 136 -11.92 2.32 4.64
N PHE A 137 -11.32 1.52 5.52
CA PHE A 137 -11.16 0.07 5.33
C PHE A 137 -11.67 -0.72 6.52
N VAL A 138 -12.33 -1.85 6.21
CA VAL A 138 -12.62 -2.93 7.16
C VAL A 138 -11.58 -4.01 6.97
N TYR A 139 -11.01 -4.52 8.07
CA TYR A 139 -9.97 -5.54 8.04
C TYR A 139 -10.55 -6.93 8.29
N ILE A 140 -10.14 -7.88 7.46
CA ILE A 140 -10.53 -9.29 7.59
C ILE A 140 -9.29 -10.17 7.48
N LYS A 141 -9.26 -11.25 8.23
CA LYS A 141 -8.26 -12.30 8.16
C LYS A 141 -8.64 -13.25 7.02
N PRO A 142 -7.66 -13.73 6.25
CA PRO A 142 -7.93 -14.70 5.21
C PRO A 142 -8.52 -15.97 5.83
N THR A 143 -9.54 -16.50 5.18
CA THR A 143 -10.23 -17.74 5.54
C THR A 143 -10.18 -18.70 4.36
N PHE A 144 -11.12 -18.60 3.43
CA PHE A 144 -11.24 -19.44 2.24
C PHE A 144 -11.03 -18.66 0.93
N GLN A 145 -10.61 -17.40 1.00
CA GLN A 145 -10.24 -16.62 -0.17
C GLN A 145 -8.97 -17.21 -0.81
N CYS A 146 -8.87 -17.12 -2.14
CA CYS A 146 -7.66 -17.53 -2.84
C CYS A 146 -6.46 -16.63 -2.47
N LEU A 147 -5.29 -17.23 -2.39
CA LEU A 147 -4.01 -16.57 -2.06
C LEU A 147 -2.95 -16.75 -3.16
N GLU A 148 -3.35 -17.28 -4.32
CA GLU A 148 -2.48 -17.42 -5.50
C GLU A 148 -2.26 -16.08 -6.22
#